data_AF-A0A7J8TK29-F1
#
_entry.id   AF-A0A7J8TK29-F1
#
_cell.length_a   1.000
_cell.length_b   1.000
_cell.length_c   1.000
_cell.angle_alpha   90.00
_cell.angle_beta   90.00
_cell.angle_gamma   90.00
#
_symmetry.space_group_name_H-M   'P 1'
#
loop_
_entity.id
_entity.type
_entity.pdbx_description
1 polymer ?
#
loop_
_entity_poly.entity_id
_entity_poly.type
_entity_poly.pdbx_seq_one_letter_code
_entity_poly.pdbx_strand_id
1 'polypeptide(L)'
;MAFKLSSELVDAAKGSGDAIRKKKETHRMAEANRAFAQFLMGTSIPGTHFVWAFSLMFLFSERGYWQELIEPIVWAHNKLKVALATQPRALSIVYGRAVGVTLYLLAPNQWEEPRALTACLLKNEPATHRQWLG
;
A
#
# COMPACT_ATOMS: atom_id res chain seq x y z
N MET A 1 -12.95 49.54 8.01
CA MET A 1 -12.74 48.38 7.10
C MET A 1 -11.79 48.70 5.95
N ALA A 2 -11.97 49.80 5.20
CA ALA A 2 -11.10 50.15 4.06
C ALA A 2 -9.59 50.22 4.40
N PHE A 3 -9.22 50.81 5.55
CA PHE A 3 -7.83 50.89 6.00
C PHE A 3 -7.14 49.53 6.24
N LYS A 4 -7.90 48.54 6.72
CA LYS A 4 -7.39 47.18 6.98
C LYS A 4 -7.16 46.41 5.67
N LEU A 5 -8.03 46.62 4.69
CA LEU A 5 -7.88 46.05 3.35
C LEU A 5 -6.70 46.70 2.61
N SER A 6 -6.51 48.02 2.72
CA SER A 6 -5.37 48.68 2.10
C SER A 6 -4.03 48.25 2.71
N SER A 7 -3.96 48.03 4.03
CA SER A 7 -2.75 47.51 4.66
C SER A 7 -2.47 46.07 4.24
N GLU A 8 -3.49 45.20 4.20
CA GLU A 8 -3.34 43.83 3.71
C GLU A 8 -2.93 43.78 2.23
N LEU A 9 -3.42 44.70 1.39
CA LEU A 9 -3.05 44.78 -0.02
C LEU A 9 -1.58 45.21 -0.19
N VAL A 10 -1.11 46.17 0.62
CA VAL A 10 0.29 46.61 0.62
C VAL A 10 1.21 45.51 1.13
N ASP A 11 0.80 44.78 2.17
CA ASP A 11 1.57 43.65 2.70
C ASP A 11 1.62 42.50 1.68
N ALA A 12 0.50 42.20 1.02
CA ALA A 12 0.43 41.19 -0.05
C ALA A 12 1.29 41.57 -1.26
N ALA A 13 1.33 42.85 -1.65
CA ALA A 13 2.20 43.34 -2.72
C ALA A 13 3.69 43.22 -2.37
N LYS A 14 4.05 43.27 -1.08
CA LYS A 14 5.39 42.99 -0.57
C LYS A 14 5.67 41.50 -0.36
N GLY A 15 4.73 40.62 -0.71
CA GLY A 15 4.85 39.17 -0.52
C GLY A 15 4.71 38.71 0.93
N SER A 16 4.08 39.52 1.80
CA SER A 16 3.88 39.26 3.23
C SER A 16 2.40 39.42 3.63
N GLY A 17 2.08 39.20 4.90
CA GLY A 17 0.72 39.33 5.42
C GLY A 17 -0.08 38.03 5.45
N ASP A 18 -1.24 38.10 6.09
CA ASP A 18 -2.06 36.92 6.43
C ASP A 18 -2.55 36.15 5.22
N ALA A 19 -2.86 36.87 4.13
CA ALA A 19 -3.28 36.25 2.87
C ALA A 19 -2.18 35.39 2.25
N ILE A 20 -0.93 35.86 2.25
CA ILE A 20 0.23 35.14 1.72
C ILE A 20 0.62 33.97 2.63
N ARG A 21 0.58 34.17 3.95
CA ARG A 21 0.79 33.09 4.94
C ARG A 21 -0.19 31.95 4.75
N LYS A 22 -1.49 32.25 4.64
CA LYS A 22 -2.54 31.26 4.42
C LYS A 22 -2.34 30.53 3.08
N LYS A 23 -1.98 31.24 2.01
CA LYS A 23 -1.62 30.61 0.73
C LYS A 23 -0.45 29.63 0.86
N LYS A 24 0.62 30.01 1.58
CA LYS A 24 1.80 29.16 1.80
C LYS A 24 1.46 27.93 2.65
N GLU A 25 0.63 28.07 3.67
CA GLU A 25 0.15 26.96 4.50
C GLU A 25 -0.73 26.00 3.69
N THR A 26 -1.64 26.51 2.85
CA THR A 26 -2.45 25.65 1.96
C THR A 26 -1.60 24.88 0.96
N HIS A 27 -0.53 25.50 0.43
CA HIS A 27 0.41 24.83 -0.46
C HIS A 27 1.19 23.73 0.28
N ARG A 28 1.71 24.01 1.47
CA ARG A 28 2.42 23.02 2.30
C ARG A 28 1.50 21.85 2.66
N MET A 29 0.24 22.13 3.01
CA MET A 29 -0.75 21.10 3.30
C MET A 29 -1.05 20.24 2.04
N ALA A 30 -1.15 20.86 0.87
CA ALA A 30 -1.33 20.14 -0.39
C ALA A 30 -0.11 19.26 -0.73
N GLU A 31 1.11 19.73 -0.47
CA GLU A 31 2.34 18.96 -0.63
C GLU A 31 2.40 17.76 0.34
N ALA A 32 2.02 17.96 1.60
CA ALA A 32 1.91 16.89 2.59
C ALA A 32 0.86 15.84 2.19
N ASN A 33 -0.31 16.28 1.72
CA ASN A 33 -1.37 15.38 1.24
C ASN A 33 -0.95 14.62 -0.02
N ARG A 34 -0.17 15.25 -0.92
CA ARG A 34 0.39 14.56 -2.09
C ARG A 34 1.41 13.50 -1.68
N ALA A 35 2.30 13.81 -0.74
CA ALA A 35 3.27 12.84 -0.20
C ALA A 35 2.56 11.69 0.53
N PHE A 36 1.48 11.98 1.25
CA PHE A 36 0.65 10.96 1.90
C PHE A 36 -0.09 10.08 0.90
N ALA A 37 -0.65 10.65 -0.17
CA ALA A 37 -1.27 9.88 -1.26
C ALA A 37 -0.23 9.03 -2.00
N GLN A 38 0.96 9.56 -2.26
CA GLN A 38 2.09 8.81 -2.84
C GLN A 38 2.56 7.68 -1.94
N PHE A 39 2.56 7.88 -0.62
CA PHE A 39 2.85 6.82 0.32
C PHE A 39 1.77 5.72 0.28
N LEU A 40 0.50 6.08 0.45
CA LEU A 40 -0.61 5.10 0.48
C LEU A 40 -0.76 4.33 -0.84
N MET A 41 -0.48 4.97 -1.98
CA MET A 41 -0.50 4.32 -3.29
C MET A 41 0.81 3.58 -3.60
N GLY A 42 1.94 4.02 -3.04
CA GLY A 42 3.29 3.53 -3.34
C GLY A 42 3.76 2.40 -2.44
N THR A 43 3.35 2.35 -1.18
CA THR A 43 3.63 1.21 -0.29
C THR A 43 2.56 0.15 -0.49
N SER A 44 2.66 -0.58 -1.60
CA SER A 44 2.31 -2.00 -1.67
C SER A 44 0.92 -2.43 -1.17
N ILE A 45 -0.04 -1.53 -0.99
CA ILE A 45 -1.36 -1.87 -0.47
C ILE A 45 -2.05 -2.88 -1.40
N PRO A 46 -2.04 -2.74 -2.74
CA PRO A 46 -2.58 -3.79 -3.62
C PRO A 46 -1.78 -5.10 -3.56
N GLY A 47 -0.45 -5.02 -3.46
CA GLY A 47 0.45 -6.18 -3.48
C GLY A 47 0.35 -7.04 -2.23
N THR A 48 0.32 -6.43 -1.04
CA THR A 48 0.14 -7.14 0.23
C THR A 48 -1.22 -7.81 0.28
N HIS A 49 -2.29 -7.14 -0.17
CA HIS A 49 -3.63 -7.73 -0.24
C HIS A 49 -3.70 -8.86 -1.28
N PHE A 50 -3.02 -8.73 -2.42
CA PHE A 50 -2.94 -9.78 -3.44
C PHE A 50 -2.23 -11.03 -2.89
N VAL A 51 -1.06 -10.87 -2.26
CA VAL A 51 -0.31 -11.99 -1.68
C VAL A 51 -1.07 -12.63 -0.51
N TRP A 52 -1.75 -11.81 0.29
CA TRP A 52 -2.59 -12.28 1.38
C TRP A 52 -3.80 -13.09 0.88
N ALA A 53 -4.54 -12.57 -0.11
CA ALA A 53 -5.67 -13.28 -0.72
C ALA A 53 -5.21 -14.57 -1.43
N PHE A 54 -4.06 -14.53 -2.11
CA PHE A 54 -3.47 -15.71 -2.76
C PHE A 54 -3.07 -16.79 -1.73
N SER A 55 -2.61 -16.38 -0.53
CA SER A 55 -2.29 -17.30 0.57
C SER A 55 -3.53 -18.00 1.13
N LEU A 56 -4.66 -17.29 1.22
CA LEU A 56 -5.94 -17.88 1.64
C LEU A 56 -6.43 -18.95 0.67
N MET A 57 -6.14 -18.80 -0.62
CA MET A 57 -6.47 -19.81 -1.63
C MET A 57 -5.77 -21.15 -1.35
N PHE A 58 -4.52 -21.14 -0.85
CA PHE A 58 -3.81 -22.36 -0.46
C PHE A 58 -4.24 -22.95 0.89
N LEU A 59 -4.84 -22.13 1.77
CA LEU A 59 -5.33 -22.58 3.08
C LEU A 59 -6.72 -23.23 3.00
N PHE A 60 -7.61 -22.71 2.15
CA PHE A 60 -8.98 -23.19 2.02
C PHE A 60 -9.20 -24.19 0.87
N SER A 61 -8.30 -24.26 -0.11
CA SER A 61 -8.47 -25.16 -1.26
C SER A 61 -7.97 -26.58 -0.96
N GLU A 62 -8.81 -27.58 -1.26
CA GLU A 62 -8.47 -29.01 -1.11
C GLU A 62 -7.62 -29.53 -2.29
N ARG A 63 -6.84 -30.58 -2.05
CA ARG A 63 -5.86 -31.14 -3.03
C ARG A 63 -6.47 -31.52 -4.38
N GLY A 64 -7.74 -31.93 -4.38
CA GLY A 64 -8.45 -32.37 -5.58
C GLY A 64 -8.52 -31.29 -6.66
N TYR A 65 -8.85 -30.05 -6.26
CA TYR A 65 -8.97 -28.92 -7.18
C TYR A 65 -7.69 -28.65 -7.97
N TRP A 66 -6.53 -28.69 -7.30
CA TRP A 66 -5.25 -28.44 -7.94
C TRP A 66 -4.79 -29.58 -8.84
N GLN A 67 -5.16 -30.81 -8.51
CA GLN A 67 -4.85 -31.97 -9.32
C GLN A 67 -5.67 -31.96 -10.62
N GLU A 68 -6.97 -31.66 -10.53
CA GLU A 68 -7.85 -31.48 -11.69
C GLU A 68 -7.42 -30.31 -12.59
N LEU A 69 -6.78 -29.28 -12.03
CA LEU A 69 -6.24 -28.15 -12.80
C LEU A 69 -4.94 -28.49 -13.55
N ILE A 70 -4.07 -29.31 -12.98
CA ILE A 70 -2.77 -29.66 -13.57
C ILE A 70 -2.93 -30.68 -14.71
N GLU A 71 -3.88 -31.60 -14.61
CA GLU A 71 -4.12 -32.64 -15.61
C GLU A 71 -4.34 -32.13 -17.06
N PRO A 72 -5.21 -31.13 -17.32
CA PRO A 72 -5.36 -30.56 -18.66
C PRO A 72 -4.13 -29.79 -19.15
N ILE A 73 -3.36 -29.18 -18.24
CA ILE A 73 -2.12 -28.45 -18.57
C ILE A 73 -1.03 -29.45 -19.02
N VAL A 74 -0.90 -30.57 -18.31
CA VAL A 74 0.04 -31.65 -18.67
C VAL A 74 -0.35 -32.27 -20.01
N TRP A 75 -1.65 -32.49 -20.22
CA TRP A 75 -2.17 -32.97 -21.49
C TRP A 75 -1.79 -32.05 -22.66
N ALA A 76 -1.92 -30.72 -22.47
CA ALA A 76 -1.52 -29.74 -23.47
C ALA A 76 0.01 -29.73 -23.72
N HIS A 77 0.84 -29.81 -22.68
CA HIS A 77 2.30 -29.86 -22.83
C HIS A 77 2.77 -31.11 -23.58
N ASN A 78 2.12 -32.26 -23.34
CA ASN A 78 2.42 -33.51 -24.03
C ASN A 78 2.05 -33.42 -25.53
N LYS A 79 0.97 -32.71 -25.88
CA LYS A 79 0.60 -32.42 -27.27
C LYS A 79 1.62 -31.49 -27.97
N LEU A 80 2.20 -30.54 -27.24
CA LEU A 80 3.19 -29.58 -27.75
C LEU A 80 4.64 -30.13 -27.78
N LYS A 81 4.87 -31.40 -27.38
CA LYS A 81 6.20 -32.04 -27.25
C LYS A 81 7.20 -31.26 -26.38
N VAL A 82 6.72 -30.35 -25.54
CA VAL A 82 7.51 -29.70 -24.49
C VAL A 82 7.44 -30.62 -23.27
N ALA A 83 8.05 -31.80 -23.39
CA ALA A 83 8.03 -32.81 -22.34
C ALA A 83 9.05 -32.41 -21.25
N LEU A 84 8.56 -32.00 -20.09
CA LEU A 84 9.39 -31.99 -18.88
C LEU A 84 9.74 -33.45 -18.53
N ALA A 85 11.02 -33.72 -18.26
CA ALA A 85 11.50 -35.04 -17.83
C ALA A 85 10.90 -35.50 -16.48
N THR A 86 10.23 -34.60 -15.75
CA THR A 86 9.66 -34.84 -14.43
C THR A 86 8.15 -34.60 -14.47
N GLN A 87 7.36 -35.58 -14.00
CA GLN A 87 5.90 -35.49 -13.96
C GLN A 87 5.45 -34.40 -12.97
N PRO A 88 4.80 -33.31 -13.41
CA PRO A 88 4.30 -32.30 -12.50
C PRO A 88 3.08 -32.87 -11.76
N ARG A 89 3.14 -32.85 -10.43
CA ARG A 89 2.08 -33.36 -9.56
C ARG A 89 1.64 -32.24 -8.63
N ALA A 90 0.35 -32.18 -8.30
CA ALA A 90 -0.13 -31.23 -7.32
C ALA A 90 0.65 -31.39 -6.01
N LEU A 91 1.07 -30.25 -5.45
CA LEU A 91 1.80 -30.18 -4.19
C LEU A 91 0.98 -30.91 -3.10
N SER A 92 1.65 -31.67 -2.21
CA SER A 92 0.91 -32.35 -1.14
C SER A 92 0.23 -31.33 -0.23
N ILE A 93 -0.90 -31.70 0.40
CA ILE A 93 -1.67 -30.84 1.31
C ILE A 93 -0.79 -30.21 2.39
N VAL A 94 0.15 -30.99 2.94
CA VAL A 94 1.07 -30.53 3.99
C VAL A 94 2.00 -29.43 3.46
N TYR A 95 2.53 -29.60 2.26
CA TYR A 95 3.39 -28.61 1.61
C TYR A 95 2.60 -27.36 1.17
N GLY A 96 1.37 -27.50 0.63
CA GLY A 96 0.52 -26.38 0.26
C GLY A 96 0.14 -25.51 1.47
N ARG A 97 -0.18 -26.13 2.60
CA ARG A 97 -0.45 -25.43 3.86
C ARG A 97 0.81 -24.79 4.44
N ALA A 98 1.96 -25.47 4.41
CA ALA A 98 3.24 -24.90 4.88
C ALA A 98 3.64 -23.66 4.06
N VAL A 99 3.47 -23.71 2.73
CA VAL A 99 3.69 -22.55 1.85
C VAL A 99 2.68 -21.44 2.16
N GLY A 100 1.39 -21.77 2.29
CA GLY A 100 0.35 -20.79 2.63
C GLY A 100 0.59 -20.07 3.97
N VAL A 101 0.98 -20.81 5.02
CA VAL A 101 1.32 -20.24 6.33
C VAL A 101 2.57 -19.37 6.26
N THR A 102 3.60 -19.82 5.55
CA THR A 102 4.83 -19.04 5.37
C THR A 102 4.54 -17.74 4.63
N LEU A 103 3.76 -17.78 3.56
CA LEU A 103 3.42 -16.62 2.75
C LEU A 103 2.48 -15.65 3.50
N TYR A 104 1.53 -16.18 4.26
CA TYR A 104 0.63 -15.40 5.11
C TYR A 104 1.37 -14.65 6.23
N LEU A 105 2.37 -15.29 6.85
CA LEU A 105 3.15 -14.69 7.94
C LEU A 105 4.25 -13.77 7.44
N LEU A 106 4.87 -14.03 6.28
CA LEU A 106 6.01 -13.24 5.80
C LEU A 106 5.57 -11.99 5.03
N ALA A 107 4.46 -12.06 4.29
CA ALA A 107 4.00 -10.96 3.44
C ALA A 107 3.69 -9.64 4.19
N PRO A 108 3.00 -9.63 5.35
CA PRO A 108 2.79 -8.39 6.09
C PRO A 108 4.07 -7.87 6.76
N ASN A 109 4.94 -8.76 7.22
CA ASN A 109 6.15 -8.40 7.96
C ASN A 109 7.27 -7.82 7.08
N GLN A 110 7.30 -8.16 5.80
CA GLN A 110 8.31 -7.66 4.86
C GLN A 110 7.95 -6.27 4.28
N TRP A 111 6.68 -5.88 4.35
CA TRP A 111 6.18 -4.56 3.94
C TRP A 111 5.80 -3.62 5.08
N GLU A 112 6.03 -4.04 6.32
CA GLU A 112 6.02 -3.12 7.43
C GLU A 112 7.30 -2.25 7.45
N GLU A 113 7.23 -1.14 6.70
CA GLU A 113 8.01 0.07 6.97
C GLU A 113 7.19 1.12 7.79
N PRO A 114 6.38 0.76 8.82
CA PRO A 114 5.58 1.74 9.56
C PRO A 114 6.47 2.63 10.43
N ARG A 115 7.75 2.30 10.64
CA ARG A 115 8.71 3.15 11.36
C ARG A 115 9.00 4.45 10.62
N ALA A 116 9.01 4.43 9.30
CA ALA A 116 9.23 5.64 8.49
C ALA A 116 8.00 6.56 8.52
N LEU A 117 6.79 5.99 8.45
CA LEU A 117 5.54 6.74 8.57
C LEU A 117 5.27 7.29 9.96
N THR A 118 5.41 6.47 11.01
CA THR A 118 5.22 6.96 12.38
C THR A 118 6.25 8.04 12.68
N ALA A 119 7.50 7.91 12.22
CA ALA A 119 8.49 8.97 12.32
C ALA A 119 8.10 10.23 11.51
N CYS A 120 7.59 10.10 10.28
CA CYS A 120 7.15 11.25 9.47
C CYS A 120 5.90 11.94 10.02
N LEU A 121 4.95 11.20 10.58
CA LEU A 121 3.77 11.76 11.25
C LEU A 121 4.16 12.45 12.56
N LEU A 122 5.03 11.85 13.38
CA LEU A 122 5.57 12.49 14.59
C LEU A 122 6.40 13.75 14.27
N LYS A 123 7.11 13.80 13.14
CA LYS A 123 7.91 14.98 12.73
C LYS A 123 7.06 16.08 12.10
N ASN A 124 5.89 15.76 11.57
CA ASN A 124 4.98 16.70 10.89
C ASN A 124 3.69 16.94 11.69
N GLU A 125 3.74 16.90 13.04
CA GLU A 125 2.64 17.34 13.92
C GLU A 125 2.73 18.88 14.14
N PRO A 126 2.03 19.73 13.37
CA PRO A 126 1.91 21.15 13.68
C PRO A 126 0.85 21.35 14.76
N ALA A 127 1.15 21.05 16.02
CA ALA A 127 0.45 21.62 17.18
C ALA A 127 -1.10 21.67 17.12
N THR A 128 -1.78 20.68 16.53
CA THR A 128 -3.26 20.62 16.47
C THR A 128 -3.86 19.72 17.54
N HIS A 129 -3.16 19.49 18.65
CA HIS A 129 -3.66 18.70 19.78
C HIS A 129 -4.55 19.53 20.77
N ARG A 130 -4.98 20.74 20.39
CA ARG A 130 -5.79 21.63 21.24
C ARG A 130 -7.13 22.07 20.66
N GLN A 131 -7.65 21.36 19.65
CA GLN A 131 -8.94 21.72 19.04
C GLN A 131 -9.96 20.58 18.96
N TRP A 132 -9.59 19.35 19.36
CA TRP A 132 -10.47 18.17 19.35
C TRP A 132 -10.68 17.53 20.74
N LEU A 133 -10.16 18.14 21.81
CA LEU A 133 -10.39 17.74 23.21
C LEU A 133 -10.82 18.97 24.03
N GLY A 134 -11.92 19.58 23.62
CA GLY A 134 -12.64 20.64 24.32
C GLY A 134 -14.12 20.53 24.02
#